data_AF-A0A3P8KTU5-F1
#
_entry.id   AF-A0A3P8KTU5-F1
#
_cell.length_a   1.000
_cell.length_b   1.000
_cell.length_c   1.000
_cell.angle_alpha   90.00
_cell.angle_beta   90.00
_cell.angle_gamma   90.00
#
_symmetry.space_group_name_H-M   'P 1'
#
loop_
_entity.id
_entity.type
_entity.pdbx_description
1 polymer ?
#
loop_
_entity_poly.entity_id
_entity_poly.type
_entity_poly.pdbx_seq_one_letter_code
_entity_poly.pdbx_strand_id
1 'polypeptide(L)'
;MRIPLNERERIQVDEPYILIVPSYGGGGTAGAVPRQAIRFLNDPHNRQLIRGVIAAGNRNFGDAYGRAGDVVAQKCSVPYLYRFELMGTPQDVANVRKGVSEFWQQQPQNV
;
A
#
# COMPACT_ATOMS: atom_id res chain seq x y z
N MET A 1 1.80 11.55 3.89
CA MET A 1 3.27 11.38 3.99
C MET A 1 3.78 10.56 2.81
N ARG A 2 5.03 10.76 2.36
CA ARG A 2 5.63 10.01 1.24
C ARG A 2 6.93 9.35 1.66
N ILE A 3 7.14 8.09 1.27
CA ILE A 3 8.41 7.39 1.47
C ILE A 3 9.48 8.04 0.56
N PRO A 4 10.65 8.43 1.09
CA PRO A 4 11.73 9.02 0.31
C PRO A 4 12.15 8.15 -0.89
N LEU A 5 12.48 8.81 -2.01
CA LEU A 5 13.03 8.13 -3.19
C LEU A 5 14.50 7.75 -3.00
N ASN A 6 15.23 8.61 -2.30
CA ASN A 6 16.64 8.43 -1.97
C ASN A 6 16.82 7.25 -1.02
N GLU A 7 17.77 6.36 -1.34
CA GLU A 7 17.99 5.15 -0.55
C GLU A 7 18.68 5.41 0.80
N ARG A 8 19.31 6.57 0.95
CA ARG A 8 20.00 6.97 2.20
C ARG A 8 19.06 7.55 3.24
N GLU A 9 17.90 8.03 2.82
CA GLU A 9 16.91 8.64 3.69
C GLU A 9 15.95 7.59 4.23
N ARG A 10 15.71 7.62 5.54
CA ARG A 10 14.73 6.79 6.21
C ARG A 10 13.67 7.68 6.85
N ILE A 11 12.48 7.13 6.94
CA ILE A 11 11.34 7.78 7.60
C ILE A 11 10.68 6.78 8.54
N GLN A 12 10.27 7.28 9.69
CA GLN A 12 9.40 6.58 10.61
C GLN A 12 8.04 7.27 10.68
N VAL A 13 7.02 6.48 10.94
CA VAL A 13 5.66 6.94 11.23
C VAL A 13 5.29 6.53 12.64
N ASP A 14 4.49 7.35 13.31
CA ASP A 14 4.11 7.12 14.70
C ASP A 14 2.61 6.88 14.87
N GLU A 15 1.85 6.91 13.76
CA GLU A 15 0.40 6.69 13.74
C GLU A 15 0.05 5.51 12.83
N PRO A 16 -1.06 4.78 13.13
CA PRO A 16 -1.60 3.76 12.25
C PRO A 16 -1.85 4.29 10.83
N TYR A 17 -1.50 3.52 9.80
CA TYR A 17 -1.59 3.99 8.42
C TYR A 17 -2.08 2.93 7.43
N ILE A 18 -2.58 3.41 6.29
CA ILE A 18 -2.82 2.62 5.08
C ILE A 18 -1.70 2.92 4.09
N LEU A 19 -1.02 1.88 3.59
CA LEU A 19 0.02 2.05 2.58
C LEU A 19 -0.62 2.13 1.18
N ILE A 20 -0.30 3.17 0.40
CA ILE A 20 -0.62 3.23 -1.02
C ILE A 20 0.67 3.00 -1.82
N VAL A 21 0.71 1.95 -2.66
CA VAL A 21 1.94 1.51 -3.33
C VAL A 21 1.72 1.18 -4.82
N PRO A 22 2.57 1.63 -5.75
CA PRO A 22 2.51 1.18 -7.14
C PRO A 22 3.07 -0.23 -7.29
N SER A 23 2.57 -0.95 -8.30
CA SER A 23 3.09 -2.27 -8.68
C SER A 23 4.09 -2.15 -9.83
N TYR A 24 5.28 -2.74 -9.66
CA TYR A 24 6.32 -2.88 -10.69
C TYR A 24 6.53 -4.36 -11.06
N GLY A 25 7.62 -4.71 -11.76
CA GLY A 25 8.03 -6.11 -11.93
C GLY A 25 7.50 -6.84 -13.17
N GLY A 26 6.84 -6.14 -14.11
CA GLY A 26 6.62 -6.64 -15.48
C GLY A 26 5.77 -7.92 -15.62
N GLY A 27 5.00 -8.31 -14.60
CA GLY A 27 4.16 -9.51 -14.63
C GLY A 27 4.54 -10.60 -13.61
N GLY A 28 5.76 -10.57 -13.07
CA GLY A 28 6.23 -11.52 -12.05
C GLY A 28 5.99 -11.03 -10.61
N THR A 29 6.22 -11.92 -9.63
CA THR A 29 6.25 -11.54 -8.20
C THR A 29 7.55 -10.84 -7.80
N ALA A 30 8.66 -11.17 -8.47
CA ALA A 30 9.96 -10.54 -8.26
C ALA A 30 9.92 -9.07 -8.71
N GLY A 31 10.14 -8.16 -7.77
CA GLY A 31 10.13 -6.72 -8.05
C GLY A 31 8.75 -6.09 -8.12
N ALA A 32 7.68 -6.78 -7.69
CA ALA A 32 6.34 -6.21 -7.63
C ALA A 32 6.25 -4.99 -6.71
N VAL A 33 6.90 -5.08 -5.53
CA VAL A 33 6.92 -4.00 -4.53
C VAL A 33 8.17 -3.13 -4.73
N PRO A 34 8.05 -1.79 -4.75
CA PRO A 34 9.20 -0.89 -4.82
C PRO A 34 10.20 -1.13 -3.68
N ARG A 35 11.51 -1.06 -3.97
CA ARG A 35 12.56 -1.27 -2.95
C ARG A 35 12.42 -0.32 -1.76
N GLN A 36 11.99 0.91 -2.00
CA GLN A 36 11.72 1.92 -0.97
C GLN A 36 10.63 1.45 0.00
N ALA A 37 9.52 0.91 -0.53
CA ALA A 37 8.43 0.38 0.29
C ALA A 37 8.85 -0.88 1.06
N ILE A 38 9.66 -1.76 0.44
CA ILE A 38 10.24 -2.92 1.12
C ILE A 38 11.11 -2.46 2.31
N ARG A 39 12.00 -1.49 2.11
CA ARG A 39 12.86 -0.96 3.19
C ARG A 39 12.03 -0.31 4.30
N PHE A 40 11.05 0.51 3.93
CA PHE A 40 10.13 1.15 4.88
C PHE A 40 9.40 0.11 5.74
N LEU A 41 8.85 -0.94 5.11
CA LEU A 41 8.15 -2.02 5.81
C LEU A 41 9.10 -2.98 6.52
N ASN A 42 10.39 -3.02 6.22
CA ASN A 42 11.37 -3.84 6.94
C ASN A 42 11.79 -3.23 8.28
N ASP A 43 11.50 -1.95 8.52
CA ASP A 43 11.55 -1.37 9.85
C ASP A 43 10.38 -1.91 10.69
N PRO A 44 10.63 -2.65 11.79
CA PRO A 44 9.58 -3.17 12.66
C PRO A 44 8.65 -2.09 13.22
N HIS A 45 9.17 -0.88 13.50
CA HIS A 45 8.39 0.24 14.03
C HIS A 45 7.32 0.70 13.03
N ASN A 46 7.68 0.79 11.75
CA ASN A 46 6.72 1.12 10.70
C ASN A 46 5.79 -0.06 10.42
N ARG A 47 6.31 -1.30 10.44
CA ARG A 47 5.51 -2.49 10.11
C ARG A 47 4.37 -2.71 11.09
N GLN A 48 4.56 -2.49 12.39
CA GLN A 48 3.51 -2.68 13.39
C GLN A 48 2.34 -1.68 13.27
N LEU A 49 2.53 -0.58 12.55
CA LEU A 49 1.53 0.48 12.37
C LEU A 49 0.73 0.36 11.07
N ILE A 50 1.09 -0.54 10.15
CA ILE A 50 0.27 -0.75 8.95
C ILE A 50 -1.08 -1.36 9.34
N ARG A 51 -2.17 -0.88 8.73
CA ARG A 51 -3.53 -1.37 8.92
C ARG A 51 -4.18 -1.88 7.64
N GLY A 52 -3.64 -1.52 6.49
CA GLY A 52 -4.12 -1.99 5.19
C GLY A 52 -3.22 -1.51 4.07
N VAL A 53 -3.42 -2.07 2.88
CA VAL A 53 -2.71 -1.66 1.66
C VAL A 53 -3.69 -1.38 0.53
N ILE A 54 -3.39 -0.36 -0.26
CA ILE A 54 -4.03 -0.04 -1.54
C ILE A 54 -2.93 -0.07 -2.60
N ALA A 55 -3.20 -0.65 -3.77
CA ALA A 55 -2.18 -0.76 -4.81
C ALA A 55 -2.62 -0.14 -6.14
N ALA A 56 -1.74 0.65 -6.72
CA ALA A 56 -1.86 1.14 -8.09
C ALA A 56 -1.21 0.15 -9.06
N GLY A 57 -1.74 0.05 -10.27
CA GLY A 57 -1.18 -0.80 -11.32
C GLY A 57 -1.71 -0.44 -12.71
N ASN A 58 -1.62 -1.38 -13.63
CA ASN A 58 -2.22 -1.28 -14.96
C ASN A 58 -2.81 -2.65 -15.33
N ARG A 59 -4.06 -2.69 -15.78
CA ARG A 59 -4.80 -3.91 -16.14
C ARG A 59 -4.19 -4.66 -17.31
N ASN A 60 -3.37 -3.99 -18.13
CA ASN A 60 -2.58 -4.63 -19.19
C ASN A 60 -1.61 -5.71 -18.66
N PHE A 61 -1.32 -5.72 -17.35
CA PHE A 61 -0.53 -6.76 -16.71
C PHE A 61 -1.33 -8.00 -16.27
N GLY A 62 -2.63 -8.07 -16.60
CA GLY A 62 -3.47 -9.24 -16.33
C GLY A 62 -3.48 -9.64 -14.85
N ASP A 63 -3.08 -10.87 -14.56
CA ASP A 63 -3.02 -11.42 -13.20
C ASP A 63 -2.04 -10.67 -12.28
N ALA A 64 -1.10 -9.92 -12.84
CA ALA A 64 -0.18 -9.08 -12.07
C ALA A 64 -0.71 -7.66 -11.80
N TYR A 65 -1.95 -7.35 -12.20
CA TYR A 65 -2.58 -6.06 -11.91
C TYR A 65 -2.77 -5.85 -10.40
N GLY A 66 -1.98 -4.92 -9.85
CA GLY A 66 -2.01 -4.59 -8.43
C GLY A 66 -1.18 -5.54 -7.55
N ARG A 67 -0.26 -6.32 -8.14
CA ARG A 67 0.47 -7.39 -7.44
C ARG A 67 1.22 -6.94 -6.19
N ALA A 68 1.65 -5.67 -6.11
CA ALA A 68 2.27 -5.16 -4.89
C ALA A 68 1.34 -5.23 -3.67
N GLY A 69 0.03 -5.01 -3.88
CA GLY A 69 -0.99 -5.11 -2.84
C GLY A 69 -1.08 -6.51 -2.26
N ASP A 70 -1.15 -7.54 -3.12
CA ASP A 70 -1.17 -8.94 -2.69
C ASP A 70 0.05 -9.28 -1.84
N VAL A 71 1.25 -8.90 -2.31
CA VAL A 71 2.51 -9.20 -1.62
C VAL A 71 2.56 -8.53 -0.25
N VAL A 72 2.18 -7.26 -0.15
CA VAL A 72 2.17 -6.52 1.12
C VAL A 72 1.10 -7.07 2.06
N ALA A 73 -0.12 -7.30 1.57
CA ALA A 73 -1.23 -7.83 2.36
C ALA A 73 -0.88 -9.18 2.99
N GLN A 74 -0.33 -10.10 2.20
CA GLN A 74 0.09 -11.42 2.68
C GLN A 74 1.26 -11.33 3.68
N LYS A 75 2.30 -10.55 3.38
CA LYS A 75 3.49 -10.46 4.25
C LYS A 75 3.26 -9.72 5.55
N CYS A 76 2.41 -8.70 5.54
CA CYS A 76 2.11 -7.88 6.70
C CYS A 76 0.83 -8.32 7.43
N SER A 77 0.11 -9.32 6.92
CA SER A 77 -1.16 -9.80 7.47
C SER A 77 -2.19 -8.68 7.65
N VAL A 78 -2.33 -7.83 6.63
CA VAL A 78 -3.28 -6.70 6.59
C VAL A 78 -4.20 -6.80 5.37
N PRO A 79 -5.42 -6.24 5.41
CA PRO A 79 -6.33 -6.28 4.28
C PRO A 79 -5.80 -5.52 3.05
N TYR A 80 -6.07 -6.08 1.87
CA TYR A 80 -5.91 -5.40 0.58
C TYR A 80 -7.20 -4.63 0.29
N LEU A 81 -7.20 -3.33 0.61
CA LEU A 81 -8.41 -2.52 0.71
C LEU A 81 -8.98 -2.09 -0.65
N TYR A 82 -8.11 -1.78 -1.61
CA TYR A 82 -8.54 -1.27 -2.92
C TYR A 82 -7.41 -1.36 -3.94
N ARG A 83 -7.76 -1.39 -5.24
CA ARG A 83 -6.79 -1.25 -6.32
C ARG A 83 -7.31 -0.34 -7.43
N PHE A 84 -6.42 0.44 -8.03
CA PHE A 84 -6.75 1.38 -9.10
C PHE A 84 -5.69 1.40 -10.20
N GLU A 85 -6.01 1.99 -11.34
CA GLU A 85 -5.09 2.08 -12.48
C GLU A 85 -4.36 3.42 -12.56
N LEU A 86 -3.07 3.36 -12.84
CA LEU A 86 -2.22 4.54 -13.11
C LEU A 86 -2.34 5.60 -12.01
N MET A 87 -2.91 6.76 -12.36
CA MET A 87 -3.14 7.91 -11.48
C MET A 87 -4.51 7.90 -10.80
N GLY A 88 -5.34 6.89 -11.09
CA GLY A 88 -6.71 6.78 -10.61
C GLY A 88 -7.69 7.63 -11.40
N THR A 89 -8.96 7.22 -11.37
CA THR A 89 -10.09 7.97 -11.88
C THR A 89 -10.75 8.80 -10.77
N PRO A 90 -11.62 9.77 -11.10
CA PRO A 90 -12.44 10.45 -10.08
C PRO A 90 -13.26 9.47 -9.24
N GLN A 91 -13.72 8.36 -9.83
CA GLN A 91 -14.43 7.31 -9.11
C GLN A 91 -13.51 6.57 -8.13
N ASP A 92 -12.27 6.29 -8.51
CA ASP A 92 -11.29 5.68 -7.59
C ASP A 92 -11.02 6.60 -6.40
N VAL A 93 -10.90 7.92 -6.63
CA VAL A 93 -10.75 8.90 -5.55
C VAL A 93 -11.95 8.87 -4.61
N ALA A 94 -13.18 8.85 -5.14
CA ALA A 94 -14.40 8.77 -4.35
C ALA A 94 -14.46 7.47 -3.53
N ASN A 95 -14.17 6.33 -4.15
CA ASN A 95 -14.17 5.02 -3.52
C ASN A 95 -13.11 4.93 -2.41
N VAL A 96 -11.88 5.37 -2.67
CA VAL A 96 -10.80 5.37 -1.68
C VAL A 96 -11.15 6.28 -0.50
N ARG A 97 -11.65 7.49 -0.74
CA ARG A 97 -12.05 8.40 0.34
C ARG A 97 -13.12 7.77 1.23
N LYS A 98 -14.20 7.25 0.62
CA LYS A 98 -15.30 6.61 1.35
C LYS A 98 -14.80 5.39 2.13
N GLY A 99 -14.10 4.47 1.46
CA GLY A 99 -13.64 3.23 2.07
C GLY A 99 -12.61 3.45 3.20
N VAL A 100 -11.71 4.43 3.06
CA VAL A 100 -10.77 4.79 4.13
C VAL A 100 -11.50 5.36 5.34
N SER A 101 -12.49 6.25 5.14
CA SER A 101 -13.30 6.78 6.24
C SER A 101 -14.06 5.68 6.97
N GLU A 102 -14.72 4.78 6.25
CA GLU A 102 -15.45 3.64 6.84
C GLU A 102 -14.51 2.66 7.56
N PHE A 103 -13.35 2.38 6.97
CA PHE A 103 -12.33 1.50 7.57
C PHE A 103 -11.87 2.01 8.95
N TRP A 104 -11.58 3.30 9.07
CA TRP A 104 -11.13 3.88 10.34
C TRP A 104 -12.25 4.00 11.39
N GLN A 105 -13.52 4.11 10.98
CA GLN A 105 -14.65 4.06 11.92
C GLN A 105 -14.83 2.67 12.55
N GLN A 106 -14.45 1.61 11.83
CA GLN A 106 -14.57 0.22 12.29
C GLN A 106 -13.33 -0.27 13.03
N GLN A 107 -12.21 0.45 12.95
CA GLN A 107 -11.00 0.12 13.71
C GLN A 107 -11.21 0.47 15.18
N PRO A 108 -10.86 -0.42 16.11
CA PRO A 108 -10.83 -0.05 17.52
C PRO A 108 -9.85 1.10 17.69
N GLN A 109 -10.35 2.25 18.15
CA GLN A 109 -9.48 3.28 18.71
C GLN A 109 -8.86 2.67 19.95
N ASN A 110 -7.59 2.28 19.87
CA ASN A 110 -6.81 2.01 21.07
C ASN A 110 -6.71 3.35 21.82
N VAL A 111 -7.59 3.53 22.80
CA VAL A 111 -7.53 4.61 23.80
C VAL A 111 -6.47 4.26 24.84
#